data_AF-A0A4P9Z7S3-F1
#
_entry.id   AF-A0A4P9Z7S3-F1
#
_cell.length_a   1.000
_cell.length_b   1.000
_cell.length_c   1.000
_cell.angle_alpha   90.00
_cell.angle_beta   90.00
_cell.angle_gamma   90.00
#
_symmetry.space_group_name_H-M   'P 1'
#
loop_
_entity.id
_entity.type
_entity.pdbx_description
1 polymer ?
#
loop_
_entity_poly.entity_id
_entity_poly.type
_entity_poly.pdbx_seq_one_letter_code
_entity_poly.pdbx_strand_id
1 'polypeptide(L)'
;TLFFFLLGFLPLVNWLVLKKWPNSKIRWLNWPVFFSGTGYIPPATPYNYANYCLVGLFFGWFVKRKWTHWYFKYNYSLSAGLDLGLAYSTLIIFLCLQFTNTKFPSWWGNNIVEATLDSNIETWTYTLSPGESFGPATW
;
A
#
# COMPACT_ATOMS: atom_id res chain seq x y z
N THR A 1 -3.97 23.82 5.15
CA THR A 1 -4.27 22.81 6.19
C THR A 1 -5.68 22.98 6.79
N LEU A 2 -6.72 23.14 5.95
CA LEU A 2 -8.13 23.26 6.40
C LEU A 2 -9.13 22.43 5.55
N PHE A 3 -8.67 21.55 4.67
CA PHE A 3 -9.54 20.70 3.83
C PHE A 3 -9.90 19.35 4.47
N PHE A 4 -9.22 18.93 5.55
CA PHE A 4 -9.53 17.68 6.26
C PHE A 4 -10.89 17.68 6.97
N PHE A 5 -11.46 18.85 7.28
CA PHE A 5 -12.78 18.95 7.90
C PHE A 5 -13.93 18.61 6.93
N LEU A 6 -13.80 18.96 5.64
CA LEU A 6 -14.73 18.55 4.58
C LEU A 6 -14.68 17.04 4.33
N LEU A 7 -13.48 16.45 4.41
CA LEU A 7 -13.28 15.01 4.36
C LEU A 7 -13.96 14.27 5.53
N GLY A 8 -14.01 14.89 6.71
CA GLY A 8 -14.76 14.40 7.86
C GLY A 8 -16.29 14.43 7.70
N PHE A 9 -16.82 15.20 6.74
CA PHE A 9 -18.27 15.28 6.47
C PHE A 9 -18.78 14.16 5.52
N LEU A 10 -17.88 13.53 4.77
CA LEU A 10 -18.19 12.41 3.88
C LEU A 10 -18.87 11.20 4.55
N PRO A 11 -18.49 10.72 5.75
CA PRO A 11 -19.24 9.68 6.43
C PRO A 11 -20.68 10.09 6.78
N LEU A 12 -20.94 11.38 6.97
CA LEU A 12 -22.27 11.93 7.27
C LEU A 12 -23.15 11.97 6.00
N VAL A 13 -22.57 12.34 4.87
CA VAL A 13 -23.21 12.21 3.54
C VAL A 13 -23.47 10.74 3.20
N ASN A 14 -22.52 9.86 3.49
CA ASN A 14 -22.68 8.42 3.28
C ASN A 14 -23.85 7.86 4.11
N TRP A 15 -23.97 8.28 5.37
CA TRP A 15 -25.07 7.90 6.25
C TRP A 15 -26.43 8.38 5.74
N LEU A 16 -26.53 9.61 5.22
CA LEU A 16 -27.76 10.13 4.61
C LEU A 16 -28.15 9.34 3.34
N VAL A 17 -27.18 8.96 2.51
CA VAL A 17 -27.41 8.16 1.29
C VAL A 17 -27.85 6.73 1.66
N LEU A 18 -27.22 6.10 2.65
CA LEU A 18 -27.62 4.79 3.16
C LEU A 18 -29.00 4.78 3.81
N LYS A 19 -29.40 5.88 4.47
CA LYS A 19 -30.75 6.02 5.06
C LYS A 19 -31.84 6.06 3.99
N LYS A 20 -31.56 6.65 2.82
CA LYS A 20 -32.51 6.76 1.72
C LYS A 20 -32.48 5.55 0.78
N TRP A 21 -31.31 4.92 0.60
CA TRP A 21 -31.09 3.78 -0.32
C TRP A 21 -30.27 2.66 0.37
N PRO A 22 -30.89 1.82 1.21
CA PRO A 22 -30.18 0.85 2.06
C PRO A 22 -29.52 -0.31 1.31
N ASN A 23 -29.90 -0.57 0.06
CA ASN A 23 -29.35 -1.65 -0.79
C ASN A 23 -28.27 -1.19 -1.78
N SER A 24 -27.80 0.06 -1.70
CA SER A 24 -26.76 0.55 -2.63
C SER A 24 -25.37 -0.05 -2.33
N LYS A 25 -24.57 -0.27 -3.39
CA LYS A 25 -23.17 -0.75 -3.31
C LYS A 25 -22.26 0.19 -2.51
N ILE A 26 -22.71 1.41 -2.25
CA ILE A 26 -22.04 2.43 -1.43
C ILE A 26 -21.85 1.96 0.04
N ARG A 27 -22.63 0.98 0.53
CA ARG A 27 -22.44 0.38 1.87
C ARG A 27 -21.06 -0.25 2.07
N TRP A 28 -20.41 -0.71 1.00
CA TRP A 28 -19.11 -1.37 1.08
C TRP A 28 -17.93 -0.39 1.11
N LEU A 29 -18.20 0.91 0.90
CA LEU A 29 -17.18 1.95 0.91
C LEU A 29 -16.94 2.48 2.32
N ASN A 30 -15.77 2.18 2.87
CA ASN A 30 -15.32 2.71 4.15
C ASN A 30 -14.42 3.92 3.92
N TRP A 31 -15.00 5.12 4.01
CA TRP A 31 -14.28 6.39 3.87
C TRP A 31 -13.03 6.53 4.76
N PRO A 32 -13.02 6.07 6.04
CA PRO A 32 -11.80 6.12 6.85
C PRO A 32 -10.65 5.29 6.28
N VAL A 33 -10.95 4.11 5.71
CA VAL A 33 -9.95 3.25 5.08
C VAL A 33 -9.46 3.85 3.77
N PHE A 34 -10.37 4.45 2.99
CA PHE A 34 -10.04 5.11 1.73
C PHE A 34 -9.07 6.28 1.95
N PHE A 35 -9.35 7.16 2.93
CA PHE A 35 -8.51 8.32 3.23
C PHE A 35 -7.23 7.98 4.00
N SER A 36 -7.25 6.94 4.84
CA SER A 36 -6.02 6.40 5.45
C SER A 36 -5.07 5.82 4.40
N GLY A 37 -5.61 5.13 3.38
CA GLY A 37 -4.83 4.58 2.28
C GLY A 37 -4.27 5.65 1.32
N THR A 38 -5.00 6.74 1.06
CA THR A 38 -4.55 7.82 0.16
C THR A 38 -3.72 8.90 0.86
N GLY A 39 -3.75 9.00 2.19
CA GLY A 39 -2.97 9.98 2.96
C GLY A 39 -1.46 9.73 3.00
N TYR A 40 -1.02 8.52 2.62
CA TYR A 40 0.40 8.12 2.53
C TYR A 40 0.95 8.17 1.09
N ILE A 41 0.29 8.90 0.19
CA ILE A 41 0.80 9.22 -1.14
C ILE A 41 1.52 10.58 -1.01
N PRO A 42 2.74 10.63 -0.43
CA PRO A 42 3.90 10.70 -1.32
C PRO A 42 5.12 9.78 -1.09
N PRO A 43 5.20 8.81 -0.14
CA PRO A 43 6.40 7.96 -0.03
C PRO A 43 6.14 6.46 -0.28
N ALA A 44 4.87 6.03 -0.43
CA ALA A 44 4.54 4.61 -0.55
C ALA A 44 4.41 4.22 -2.02
N THR A 45 5.46 3.60 -2.54
CA THR A 45 5.52 3.04 -3.88
C THR A 45 4.30 2.13 -4.13
N PRO A 46 3.77 2.08 -5.37
CA PRO A 46 2.64 1.21 -5.74
C PRO A 46 2.84 -0.25 -5.33
N TYR A 47 4.10 -0.67 -5.24
CA TYR A 47 4.53 -2.00 -4.81
C TYR A 47 4.05 -2.37 -3.40
N ASN A 48 4.20 -1.49 -2.42
CA ASN A 48 3.82 -1.79 -1.02
C ASN A 48 2.31 -1.94 -0.86
N TYR A 49 1.52 -1.07 -1.49
CA TYR A 49 0.06 -1.18 -1.48
C TYR A 49 -0.45 -2.38 -2.25
N ALA A 50 0.14 -2.69 -3.42
CA ALA A 50 -0.20 -3.88 -4.18
C ALA A 50 0.03 -5.14 -3.36
N ASN A 51 1.16 -5.22 -2.62
CA ASN A 51 1.44 -6.36 -1.75
C ASN A 51 0.45 -6.46 -0.59
N TYR A 52 0.13 -5.35 0.09
CA TYR A 52 -0.89 -5.33 1.14
C TYR A 52 -2.26 -5.79 0.62
N CYS A 53 -2.69 -5.27 -0.53
CA CYS A 53 -3.94 -5.67 -1.16
C CYS A 53 -3.92 -7.15 -1.57
N LEU A 54 -2.80 -7.66 -2.10
CA LEU A 54 -2.65 -9.05 -2.51
C LEU A 54 -2.75 -9.99 -1.32
N VAL A 55 -2.02 -9.70 -0.23
CA VAL A 55 -2.07 -10.49 1.01
C VAL A 55 -3.47 -10.41 1.63
N GLY A 56 -4.06 -9.22 1.68
CA GLY A 56 -5.41 -9.01 2.20
C GLY A 56 -6.49 -9.75 1.41
N LEU A 57 -6.41 -9.75 0.07
CA LEU A 57 -7.29 -10.52 -0.79
C LEU A 57 -7.07 -12.03 -0.64
N PHE A 58 -5.82 -12.47 -0.55
CA PHE A 58 -5.51 -13.89 -0.37
C PHE A 58 -6.09 -14.42 0.95
N PHE A 59 -5.80 -13.80 2.08
CA PHE A 59 -6.32 -14.25 3.37
C PHE A 59 -7.82 -13.98 3.53
N GLY A 60 -8.28 -12.79 3.15
CA GLY A 60 -9.65 -12.33 3.35
C GLY A 60 -10.68 -12.94 2.40
N TRP A 61 -10.30 -13.24 1.15
CA TRP A 61 -11.21 -13.80 0.15
C TRP A 61 -10.95 -15.28 -0.14
N PHE A 62 -9.69 -15.67 -0.39
CA PHE A 62 -9.38 -17.04 -0.80
C PHE A 62 -9.35 -18.01 0.39
N VAL A 63 -8.55 -17.72 1.42
CA VAL A 63 -8.40 -18.61 2.59
C VAL A 63 -9.70 -18.68 3.39
N LYS A 64 -10.37 -17.53 3.60
CA LYS A 64 -11.67 -17.49 4.27
C LYS A 64 -12.76 -18.30 3.56
N ARG A 65 -12.75 -18.39 2.23
CA ARG A 65 -13.74 -19.18 1.46
C ARG A 65 -13.42 -20.67 1.41
N LYS A 66 -12.15 -21.05 1.26
CA LYS A 66 -11.76 -22.47 1.17
C LYS A 66 -11.67 -23.14 2.54
N TRP A 67 -11.15 -22.46 3.56
CA TRP A 67 -10.83 -23.05 4.87
C TRP A 67 -11.41 -22.23 6.02
N THR A 68 -12.72 -22.03 5.98
CA THR A 68 -13.46 -21.21 6.95
C THR A 68 -13.21 -21.62 8.41
N HIS A 69 -13.19 -22.92 8.71
CA HIS A 69 -13.01 -23.40 10.08
C HIS A 69 -11.58 -23.12 10.61
N TRP A 70 -10.58 -23.30 9.76
CA TRP A 70 -9.19 -22.96 10.10
C TRP A 70 -9.03 -21.45 10.30
N TYR A 71 -9.63 -20.66 9.40
CA TYR A 71 -9.55 -19.20 9.45
C TYR A 71 -10.09 -18.64 10.77
N PHE A 72 -11.27 -19.08 11.21
CA PHE A 72 -11.83 -18.58 12.48
C PHE A 72 -11.03 -19.01 13.72
N LYS A 73 -10.35 -20.16 13.67
CA LYS A 73 -9.61 -20.70 14.81
C LYS A 73 -8.18 -20.16 14.91
N TYR A 74 -7.48 -20.01 13.79
CA TYR A 74 -6.03 -19.79 13.78
C TYR A 74 -5.59 -18.45 13.19
N ASN A 75 -6.47 -17.69 12.53
CA ASN A 75 -6.07 -16.42 11.90
C ASN A 75 -5.50 -15.41 12.91
N TYR A 76 -6.05 -15.36 14.13
CA TYR A 76 -5.53 -14.49 15.18
C TYR A 76 -4.12 -14.90 15.64
N SER A 77 -3.91 -16.20 15.88
CA SER A 77 -2.58 -16.72 16.23
C SER A 77 -1.55 -16.54 15.11
N LEU A 78 -1.97 -16.66 13.85
CA LEU A 78 -1.11 -16.39 12.70
C LEU A 78 -0.71 -14.92 12.64
N SER A 79 -1.66 -14.00 12.84
CA SER A 79 -1.37 -12.56 12.87
C SER A 79 -0.38 -12.23 13.98
N ALA A 80 -0.60 -12.74 15.19
CA ALA A 80 0.32 -12.57 16.31
C ALA A 80 1.70 -13.18 16.01
N GLY A 81 1.74 -14.34 15.36
CA GLY A 81 2.98 -14.99 14.93
C GLY A 81 3.76 -14.19 13.89
N LEU A 82 3.07 -13.53 12.94
CA LEU A 82 3.70 -12.66 11.94
C LEU A 82 4.31 -11.40 12.60
N ASP A 83 3.60 -10.78 13.54
CA ASP A 83 4.11 -9.60 14.26
C ASP A 83 5.34 -9.95 15.11
N LEU A 84 5.29 -11.08 15.82
CA LEU A 84 6.45 -11.59 16.57
C LEU A 84 7.60 -12.00 15.64
N GLY A 85 7.30 -12.61 14.50
CA GLY A 85 8.30 -13.01 13.50
C GLY A 85 9.03 -11.82 12.90
N LEU A 86 8.33 -10.72 12.63
CA LEU A 86 8.94 -9.46 12.19
C LEU A 86 9.87 -8.92 13.28
N ALA A 87 9.39 -8.76 14.50
CA ALA A 87 10.19 -8.25 15.62
C ALA A 87 11.45 -9.11 15.86
N TYR A 88 11.30 -10.44 15.80
CA TYR A 88 12.40 -11.38 15.97
C TYR A 88 13.42 -11.28 14.82
N SER A 89 12.95 -11.16 13.57
CA SER A 89 13.83 -10.98 12.41
C SER A 89 14.61 -9.67 12.49
N THR A 90 13.96 -8.57 12.89
CA THR A 90 14.62 -7.27 13.11
C THR A 90 15.68 -7.35 14.20
N LEU A 91 15.40 -8.07 15.30
CA LEU A 91 16.35 -8.30 16.38
C LEU A 91 17.58 -9.07 15.89
N ILE A 92 17.40 -10.15 15.12
CA ILE A 92 18.52 -10.92 14.56
C ILE A 92 19.36 -10.05 13.63
N ILE A 93 18.73 -9.32 12.70
CA ILE A 93 19.43 -8.41 11.78
C ILE A 93 20.24 -7.38 12.57
N PHE A 94 19.67 -6.80 13.62
CA PHE A 94 20.36 -5.85 14.49
C PHE A 94 21.58 -6.49 15.17
N LEU A 95 21.44 -7.67 15.78
CA LEU A 95 22.54 -8.35 16.45
C LEU A 95 23.66 -8.80 15.48
N CYS A 96 23.32 -9.26 14.28
CA CYS A 96 24.30 -9.80 13.34
C CYS A 96 25.00 -8.73 12.48
N LEU A 97 24.33 -7.61 12.21
CA LEU A 97 24.86 -6.58 11.29
C LEU A 97 25.22 -5.30 12.03
N GLN A 98 24.29 -4.74 12.81
CA GLN A 98 24.50 -3.45 13.47
C GLN A 98 25.48 -3.56 14.63
N PHE A 99 25.35 -4.60 15.48
CA PHE A 99 26.23 -4.78 16.63
C PHE A 99 27.66 -5.18 16.24
N THR A 100 27.80 -6.00 15.19
CA THR A 100 29.12 -6.49 14.72
C THR A 100 29.82 -5.50 13.78
N ASN A 101 29.19 -4.36 13.45
CA ASN A 101 29.67 -3.35 12.49
C ASN A 101 30.06 -3.95 11.12
N THR A 102 29.39 -5.03 10.72
CA THR A 102 29.69 -5.75 9.48
C THR A 102 29.06 -5.02 8.30
N LYS A 103 29.81 -4.87 7.20
CA LYS A 103 29.27 -4.29 5.97
C LYS A 103 28.12 -5.15 5.45
N PHE A 104 26.98 -4.52 5.16
CA PHE A 104 25.82 -5.20 4.61
C PHE A 104 26.18 -5.82 3.25
N PRO A 105 25.77 -7.06 2.95
CA PRO A 105 26.09 -7.69 1.67
C PRO A 105 25.50 -6.90 0.50
N SER A 106 26.34 -6.53 -0.46
CA SER A 106 25.91 -5.92 -1.72
C SER A 106 25.47 -7.03 -2.67
N TRP A 107 24.18 -7.09 -2.96
CA TRP A 107 23.60 -8.00 -3.95
C TRP A 107 22.56 -7.24 -4.76
N TRP A 108 22.14 -7.84 -5.88
CA TRP A 108 21.23 -7.21 -6.84
C TRP A 108 19.99 -6.59 -6.18
N GLY A 109 19.37 -7.27 -5.21
CA GLY A 109 18.17 -6.78 -4.52
C GLY A 109 18.39 -5.53 -3.65
N ASN A 110 19.60 -5.27 -3.16
CA ASN A 110 19.91 -4.06 -2.41
C ASN A 110 20.34 -2.92 -3.33
N ASN A 111 21.15 -3.23 -4.35
CA ASN A 111 21.74 -2.21 -5.20
C ASN A 111 20.73 -1.62 -6.20
N ILE A 112 19.70 -2.37 -6.59
CA ILE A 112 18.78 -1.92 -7.64
C ILE A 112 17.80 -0.85 -7.19
N VAL A 113 17.53 -0.76 -5.88
CA VAL A 113 16.65 0.26 -5.32
C VAL A 113 17.25 1.64 -5.54
N GLU A 114 18.55 1.81 -5.32
CA GLU A 114 19.27 3.08 -5.57
C GLU A 114 19.44 3.38 -7.07
N ALA A 115 19.51 2.34 -7.92
CA ALA A 115 19.64 2.50 -9.36
C ALA A 115 18.30 2.79 -10.08
N THR A 116 17.17 2.74 -9.37
CA THR A 116 15.84 2.95 -9.97
C THR A 116 15.51 4.44 -10.04
N LEU A 117 14.95 4.88 -11.18
CA LEU A 117 14.54 6.27 -11.45
C LEU A 117 13.64 6.87 -10.34
N ASP A 118 12.80 6.03 -9.71
CA ASP A 118 11.95 6.41 -8.57
C ASP A 118 12.76 6.86 -7.34
N SER A 119 13.94 6.28 -7.09
CA SER A 119 14.81 6.67 -5.96
C SER A 119 15.60 7.94 -6.24
N ASN A 120 15.91 8.22 -7.51
CA ASN A 120 16.64 9.42 -7.93
C ASN A 120 15.72 10.62 -8.19
N ILE A 121 14.39 10.46 -8.01
CA ILE A 121 13.38 11.50 -8.32
C ILE A 121 13.55 11.97 -9.78
N GLU A 122 14.00 11.08 -10.66
CA GLU A 122 14.20 11.37 -12.08
C GLU A 122 12.97 10.89 -12.84
N THR A 123 12.21 11.83 -13.38
CA THR A 123 11.12 11.51 -14.29
C THR A 123 11.69 11.31 -15.69
N TRP A 124 11.23 10.28 -16.40
CA TRP A 124 11.52 10.09 -17.81
C TRP A 124 10.93 11.28 -18.60
N THR A 125 11.69 12.35 -18.73
CA THR A 125 11.27 13.52 -19.49
C THR A 125 11.72 13.28 -20.91
N TYR A 126 10.81 12.85 -21.78
CA TYR A 126 11.05 12.87 -23.22
C TYR A 126 11.11 14.34 -23.66
N THR A 127 12.31 14.87 -23.81
CA THR A 127 12.51 16.20 -24.39
C THR A 127 12.41 16.05 -25.90
N LEU A 128 11.34 16.64 -26.47
CA LEU A 128 11.14 16.69 -27.91
C LEU A 128 12.29 17.47 -28.56
N SER A 129 12.72 17.03 -29.74
CA SER A 129 13.66 17.81 -30.55
C SER A 129 12.99 19.13 -30.97
N PRO A 130 13.74 20.22 -31.23
CA PRO A 130 13.15 21.49 -31.65
C PRO A 130 12.27 21.31 -32.90
N GLY A 131 10.94 21.41 -32.75
CA GLY A 131 9.97 21.28 -33.85
C GLY A 131 9.06 20.05 -33.80
N GLU A 132 9.24 19.12 -32.86
CA GLU A 132 8.31 18.01 -32.66
C GLU A 132 7.18 18.41 -31.70
N SER A 133 5.95 17.95 -31.95
CA SER A 133 4.78 18.22 -31.12
C SER A 133 4.12 16.93 -30.67
N PHE A 134 3.68 16.87 -29.40
CA PHE A 134 2.82 15.79 -28.91
C PHE A 134 1.40 15.97 -29.45
N GLY A 135 1.16 15.52 -30.68
CA GLY A 135 -0.16 15.55 -31.32
C GLY A 135 -0.07 15.61 -32.85
N PRO A 136 -1.16 15.26 -33.56
CA PRO A 136 -1.21 15.43 -35.01
C PRO A 136 -1.13 16.92 -35.38
N ALA A 137 -0.34 17.25 -36.40
CA ALA A 137 -0.15 18.62 -36.86
C ALA A 137 -1.44 19.26 -37.42
N THR A 138 -2.41 18.44 -37.80
CA THR A 138 -3.73 18.85 -38.29
C THR A 138 -4.79 17.89 -37.73
N TRP A 139 -5.89 18.47 -37.24
CA TRP A 139 -7.08 17.77 -36.75
C TRP A 139 -7.89 17.14 -37.89
#